data_AF-A0A964U5U9-F1
#
_entry.id   AF-A0A964U5U9-F1
#
_cell.length_a   1.000
_cell.length_b   1.000
_cell.length_c   1.000
_cell.angle_alpha   90.00
_cell.angle_beta   90.00
_cell.angle_gamma   90.00
#
_symmetry.space_group_name_H-M   'P 1'
#
loop_
_entity.id
_entity.type
_entity.pdbx_description
1 polymer ?
#
loop_
_entity_poly.entity_id
_entity_poly.type
_entity_poly.pdbx_seq_one_letter_code
_entity_poly.pdbx_strand_id
1 'polypeptide(L)'
;MPHTLPQLALLGPIGWPELVILGILGVLIFGKRLPEVGKSIGKGIVEFKKGLQGISDDVDNATQDTKRLEKPDANMSNEANAKTETGQPNTSA
;
A
#
# COMPACT_ATOMS: atom_id res chain seq x y z
N MET A 1 -7.79 42.50 -38.39
CA MET A 1 -7.31 42.39 -37.00
C MET A 1 -8.11 41.32 -36.27
N PRO A 2 -7.63 40.06 -36.16
CA PRO A 2 -8.33 39.02 -35.42
C PRO A 2 -8.21 39.31 -33.91
N HIS A 3 -9.28 39.81 -33.30
CA HIS A 3 -9.45 39.82 -31.85
C HIS A 3 -9.98 38.44 -31.45
N THR A 4 -9.10 37.45 -31.36
CA THR A 4 -9.44 36.13 -30.82
C THR A 4 -9.42 36.22 -29.30
N LEU A 5 -10.61 36.25 -28.69
CA LEU A 5 -10.79 36.09 -27.25
C LEU A 5 -10.52 34.62 -26.88
N PRO A 6 -9.47 34.31 -26.10
CA PRO A 6 -9.20 32.96 -25.59
C PRO A 6 -10.07 32.67 -24.36
N GLN A 7 -11.36 33.03 -24.39
CA GLN A 7 -12.27 32.81 -23.24
C GLN A 7 -12.73 31.35 -23.12
N LEU A 8 -12.52 30.52 -24.15
CA LEU A 8 -12.91 29.11 -24.16
C LEU A 8 -11.77 28.14 -23.79
N ALA A 9 -10.55 28.65 -23.57
CA ALA A 9 -9.44 27.86 -23.01
C ALA A 9 -9.58 27.63 -21.50
N LEU A 10 -10.55 28.31 -20.85
CA LEU A 10 -10.91 28.14 -19.44
C LEU A 10 -11.79 26.89 -19.19
N LEU A 11 -12.00 26.06 -20.20
CA LEU A 11 -12.53 24.70 -20.05
C LEU A 11 -11.44 23.65 -20.34
N GLY A 12 -10.18 24.02 -20.13
CA GLY A 12 -9.09 23.06 -19.95
C GLY A 12 -9.27 22.28 -18.64
N PRO A 13 -8.51 21.18 -18.42
CA PRO A 13 -8.60 20.41 -17.18
C PRO A 13 -8.50 21.36 -15.99
N ILE A 14 -9.46 21.24 -15.05
CA ILE A 14 -9.57 22.05 -13.82
C ILE A 14 -8.16 22.33 -13.31
N GLY A 15 -7.71 23.56 -13.49
CA GLY A 15 -6.35 23.92 -13.24
C GLY A 15 -6.17 24.30 -11.77
N TRP A 16 -4.90 24.55 -11.42
CA TRP A 16 -4.58 25.25 -10.18
C TRP A 16 -5.35 26.58 -9.99
N PRO A 17 -5.62 27.39 -11.04
CA PRO A 17 -6.38 28.64 -10.88
C PRO A 17 -7.80 28.43 -10.31
N GLU A 18 -8.55 27.46 -10.84
CA GLU A 18 -9.92 27.17 -10.39
C GLU A 18 -9.95 26.67 -8.94
N LEU A 19 -9.00 25.81 -8.55
CA LEU A 19 -8.84 25.33 -7.18
C LEU A 19 -8.53 26.47 -6.19
N VAL A 20 -7.69 27.43 -6.57
CA VAL A 20 -7.38 28.60 -5.74
C VAL A 20 -8.61 29.48 -5.56
N ILE A 21 -9.41 29.69 -6.62
CA ILE A 21 -10.66 30.48 -6.54
C ILE A 21 -11.67 29.82 -5.59
N LEU A 22 -11.88 28.51 -5.70
CA LEU A 22 -12.74 27.76 -4.78
C LEU A 22 -12.20 27.76 -3.35
N GLY A 23 -10.88 27.65 -3.20
CA GLY A 23 -10.21 27.75 -1.90
C GLY A 23 -10.45 29.11 -1.24
N ILE A 24 -10.30 30.20 -1.98
CA ILE A 24 -10.60 31.56 -1.50
C ILE A 24 -12.06 31.69 -1.09
N LEU A 25 -13.01 31.18 -1.88
CA LEU A 25 -14.43 31.20 -1.53
C LEU A 25 -14.70 30.41 -0.23
N GLY A 26 -14.06 29.25 -0.08
CA GLY A 26 -14.07 28.48 1.17
C GLY A 26 -13.50 29.27 2.35
N VAL A 27 -12.38 29.98 2.16
CA VAL A 27 -11.79 30.85 3.19
C VAL A 27 -12.71 32.04 3.52
N LEU A 28 -13.46 32.59 2.57
CA LEU A 28 -14.41 33.67 2.87
C LEU A 28 -15.57 33.18 3.74
N ILE A 29 -16.08 31.97 3.48
CA ILE A 29 -17.19 31.38 4.24
C ILE A 29 -16.73 30.90 5.62
N PHE A 30 -15.63 30.14 5.66
CA PHE A 30 -15.16 29.49 6.88
C PHE A 30 -14.14 30.32 7.67
N GLY A 31 -13.49 31.29 7.03
CA GLY A 31 -12.49 32.18 7.63
C GLY A 31 -11.38 31.41 8.34
N LYS A 32 -11.13 31.82 9.58
CA LYS A 32 -10.14 31.21 10.48
C LYS A 32 -10.52 29.78 10.93
N ARG A 33 -11.75 29.31 10.66
CA ARG A 33 -12.20 27.96 11.02
C ARG A 33 -11.78 26.91 9.99
N LEU A 34 -11.45 27.30 8.76
CA LEU A 34 -10.99 26.38 7.72
C LEU A 34 -9.81 25.47 8.17
N PRO A 35 -8.72 25.98 8.77
CA PRO A 35 -7.63 25.12 9.26
C PRO A 35 -8.07 24.20 10.41
N GLU A 36 -9.03 24.62 11.23
CA GLU A 36 -9.56 23.81 12.33
C GLU A 36 -10.40 22.63 11.79
N VAL A 37 -11.25 22.91 10.80
CA VAL A 37 -12.04 21.90 10.07
C VAL A 37 -11.15 20.94 9.29
N GLY A 38 -10.11 21.45 8.61
CA GLY A 38 -9.15 20.60 7.92
C GLY A 38 -8.39 19.68 8.88
N LYS A 39 -8.02 20.17 10.07
CA LYS A 39 -7.38 19.35 11.11
C LYS A 39 -8.30 18.27 11.66
N SER A 40 -9.58 18.57 11.92
CA SER A 40 -10.51 17.57 12.45
C SER A 40 -10.82 16.48 11.43
N ILE A 41 -11.06 16.85 10.17
CA ILE A 41 -11.26 15.91 9.06
C ILE A 41 -9.99 15.09 8.82
N GLY A 42 -8.82 15.74 8.80
CA GLY A 42 -7.53 15.07 8.60
C GLY A 42 -7.24 14.01 9.67
N LYS A 43 -7.54 14.30 10.94
CA LYS A 43 -7.43 13.32 12.03
C LYS A 43 -8.37 12.13 11.80
N GLY A 44 -9.63 12.39 11.44
CA GLY A 44 -10.60 11.33 11.16
C GLY A 44 -10.17 10.41 10.00
N ILE A 45 -9.62 10.97 8.93
CA ILE A 45 -9.11 10.19 7.80
C ILE A 45 -7.90 9.32 8.22
N VAL A 46 -6.99 9.86 9.05
CA VAL A 46 -5.82 9.12 9.55
C VAL A 46 -6.25 7.96 10.45
N GLU A 47 -7.17 8.19 11.38
CA GLU A 47 -7.70 7.15 12.26
C GLU A 47 -8.48 6.09 11.49
N PHE A 48 -9.30 6.51 10.51
CA PHE A 48 -10.01 5.60 9.62
C PHE A 48 -9.05 4.71 8.83
N LYS A 49 -7.98 5.28 8.25
CA LYS A 49 -6.96 4.51 7.53
C LYS A 49 -6.25 3.49 8.43
N LYS A 50 -5.94 3.87 9.68
CA LYS A 50 -5.35 2.96 10.66
C LYS A 50 -6.29 1.82 11.02
N GLY A 51 -7.57 2.10 11.22
CA GLY A 51 -8.59 1.09 11.48
C GLY A 51 -8.72 0.10 10.33
N LEU A 52 -8.80 0.59 9.09
CA LEU A 52 -8.86 -0.27 7.90
C LEU A 52 -7.61 -1.15 7.74
N GLN A 53 -6.42 -0.62 8.01
CA GLN A 53 -5.18 -1.39 7.96
C GLN A 53 -5.15 -2.49 9.02
N GLY A 54 -5.50 -2.16 10.28
CA GLY A 54 -5.56 -3.16 11.35
C GLY A 54 -6.53 -4.31 11.05
N ILE A 55 -7.67 -4.02 10.43
CA ILE A 55 -8.65 -5.05 10.03
C ILE A 55 -8.11 -5.91 8.87
N SER A 56 -7.46 -5.29 7.89
CA SER A 56 -6.85 -6.02 6.76
C SER A 56 -5.77 -6.98 7.24
N ASP A 57 -4.93 -6.52 8.18
CA ASP A 57 -3.87 -7.34 8.78
C ASP A 57 -4.46 -8.50 9.59
N ASP A 58 -5.55 -8.28 10.34
CA ASP A 58 -6.24 -9.34 11.12
C ASP A 58 -6.86 -10.42 10.22
N VAL A 59 -7.45 -10.01 9.08
CA VAL A 59 -8.05 -10.92 8.09
C VAL A 59 -6.98 -11.75 7.37
N ASP A 60 -5.85 -11.14 7.04
CA ASP A 60 -4.72 -11.84 6.41
C ASP A 60 -4.06 -12.84 7.37
N ASN A 61 -3.94 -12.49 8.66
CA ASN A 61 -3.41 -13.42 9.68
C ASN A 61 -4.38 -14.58 9.96
N ALA A 62 -5.69 -14.33 10.09
CA ALA A 62 -6.70 -15.38 10.27
C ALA A 62 -6.75 -16.39 9.10
N THR A 63 -6.43 -15.93 7.88
CA THR A 63 -6.36 -16.79 6.69
C THR A 63 -5.07 -17.63 6.66
N GLN A 64 -3.97 -17.12 7.20
CA GLN A 64 -2.70 -17.85 7.26
C GLN A 64 -2.67 -18.95 8.33
N ASP A 65 -3.35 -18.77 9.47
CA ASP A 65 -3.45 -19.79 10.52
C ASP A 65 -4.21 -21.03 10.04
N THR A 66 -5.20 -20.86 9.17
CA THR A 66 -5.96 -21.98 8.60
C THR A 66 -5.13 -22.77 7.55
N LYS A 67 -4.18 -22.13 6.87
CA LYS A 67 -3.33 -22.79 5.85
C LYS A 67 -2.17 -23.61 6.45
N ARG A 68 -1.88 -23.43 7.74
CA ARG A 68 -0.78 -24.15 8.42
C ARG A 68 -1.19 -25.54 8.95
N LEU A 69 -2.48 -25.84 9.01
CA LEU A 69 -3.01 -27.11 9.53
C LEU A 69 -3.13 -28.22 8.47
N GLU A 70 -2.81 -27.94 7.20
CA GLU A 70 -2.85 -28.92 6.09
C GLU A 70 -1.46 -29.15 5.47
N LYS A 71 -0.48 -29.53 6.30
CA LYS A 71 0.72 -30.24 5.81
C LYS A 71 0.90 -31.50 6.64
N PRO A 72 0.36 -32.65 6.18
CA PRO A 72 0.71 -33.96 6.70
C PRO A 72 2.22 -34.19 6.61
N ASP A 73 2.73 -34.82 7.65
CA ASP A 73 4.12 -35.15 7.93
C ASP A 73 4.89 -35.70 6.71
N ALA A 74 5.90 -34.95 6.26
CA ALA A 74 6.90 -35.43 5.32
C ALA A 74 8.31 -35.12 5.85
N ASN A 75 8.63 -35.66 7.03
CA ASN A 75 10.02 -35.80 7.46
C ASN A 75 10.19 -37.04 8.34
N MET A 76 10.11 -38.21 7.70
CA MET A 76 10.58 -39.46 8.29
C MET A 76 11.21 -40.33 7.19
N SER A 77 12.28 -39.83 6.58
CA SER A 77 13.12 -40.61 5.68
C SER A 77 14.48 -39.94 5.46
N ASN A 78 15.32 -39.93 6.50
CA ASN A 78 16.76 -39.83 6.28
C ASN A 78 17.55 -40.47 7.42
N GLU A 79 17.53 -41.80 7.45
CA GLU A 79 18.54 -42.60 8.14
C GLU A 79 18.81 -43.88 7.34
N ALA A 80 19.44 -43.73 6.17
CA ALA A 80 20.02 -44.83 5.41
C ALA A 80 21.03 -44.33 4.37
N ASN A 81 22.08 -43.62 4.80
CA ASN A 81 23.28 -43.55 3.98
C ASN A 81 24.54 -43.69 4.84
N ALA A 82 24.75 -44.93 5.29
CA ALA A 82 26.06 -45.43 5.67
C ALA A 82 26.66 -46.16 4.46
N LYS A 83 27.24 -45.42 3.51
CA LYS A 83 28.26 -45.93 2.59
C LYS A 83 29.34 -44.87 2.37
N THR A 84 30.30 -44.90 3.28
CA THR A 84 31.63 -44.31 3.11
C THR A 84 32.35 -45.10 2.01
N GLU A 85 32.24 -44.63 0.77
CA GLU A 85 33.21 -44.92 -0.29
C GLU A 85 33.85 -43.59 -0.67
N THR A 86 34.98 -43.26 -0.03
CA THR A 86 35.91 -42.24 -0.52
C THR A 86 37.15 -43.00 -0.99
N GLY A 87 37.37 -43.00 -2.30
CA GLY A 87 38.45 -43.74 -2.93
C GLY A 87 39.82 -43.07 -2.80
N GLN A 88 40.86 -43.91 -2.81
CA GLN A 88 42.19 -43.71 -3.41
C GLN A 88 43.04 -44.97 -3.12
N PRO A 89 44.12 -45.27 -3.87
CA PRO A 89 44.32 -45.22 -5.31
C PRO A 89 44.86 -46.57 -5.84
N ASN A 90 44.59 -46.91 -7.09
CA ASN A 90 45.31 -47.95 -7.81
C ASN A 90 46.72 -47.43 -8.19
N THR A 91 47.75 -47.95 -7.52
CA THR A 91 49.13 -47.93 -8.01
C THR A 91 49.71 -49.33 -7.87
N SER A 92 49.89 -49.97 -9.01
CA SER A 92 50.67 -51.18 -9.21
C SER A 92 51.30 -51.07 -10.59
N ALA A 93 52.55 -50.61 -10.64
CA ALA A 93 53.60 -50.88 -11.66
C ALA A 93 54.68 -49.79 -11.61
#